data_AF-A0A1Y4UDF4-F1
#
_entry.id   AF-A0A1Y4UDF4-F1
#
_cell.length_a   1.000
_cell.length_b   1.000
_cell.length_c   1.000
_cell.angle_alpha   90.00
_cell.angle_beta   90.00
_cell.angle_gamma   90.00
#
_symmetry.space_group_name_H-M   'P 1'
#
loop_
_entity.id
_entity.type
_entity.pdbx_description
1 polymer ?
#
loop_
_entity_poly.entity_id
_entity_poly.type
_entity_poly.pdbx_seq_one_letter_code
_entity_poly.pdbx_strand_id
1 'polypeptide(L)'
;MIQPVTSGNSSDPWRCELCGSRHVYYRAWVDGNTDQVCSIDDDRDDLWCDGCEDHTYQIRESELMKETINPWWDNETTIEDREKMTGLAQKDFDPKEDYRAFREACGRWWNAKTNEEKIEVWRLATRSES
;
A
#
# COMPACT_ATOMS: atom_id res chain seq x y z
N MET A 1 -2.55 19.20 12.91
CA MET A 1 -2.84 18.26 11.82
C MET A 1 -4.10 17.52 12.20
N ILE A 2 -5.11 17.55 11.35
CA ILE A 2 -6.39 16.89 11.62
C ILE A 2 -6.44 15.68 10.68
N GLN A 3 -6.73 14.51 11.22
CA GLN A 3 -6.99 13.35 10.39
C GLN A 3 -8.25 13.62 9.55
N PRO A 4 -8.22 13.39 8.24
CA PRO A 4 -9.43 13.55 7.46
C PRO A 4 -10.56 12.71 8.01
N VAL A 5 -11.75 13.30 7.94
CA VAL A 5 -13.03 12.69 8.30
C VAL A 5 -13.36 11.60 7.27
N THR A 6 -12.52 10.57 7.23
CA THR A 6 -12.84 9.26 6.68
C THR A 6 -12.55 8.25 7.77
N SER A 7 -13.24 8.46 8.90
CA SER A 7 -13.24 7.60 10.06
C SER A 7 -13.57 6.16 9.67
N GLY A 8 -12.54 5.32 9.63
CA GLY A 8 -12.46 4.12 10.47
C GLY A 8 -13.22 2.86 10.06
N ASN A 9 -14.09 2.86 9.05
CA ASN A 9 -14.79 1.63 8.59
C ASN A 9 -15.28 1.70 7.13
N SER A 10 -14.61 2.45 6.24
CA SER A 10 -14.88 2.32 4.80
C SER A 10 -14.34 0.98 4.31
N SER A 11 -15.12 0.23 3.52
CA SER A 11 -14.64 -0.95 2.80
C SER A 11 -13.57 -0.60 1.76
N ASP A 12 -13.44 0.68 1.43
CA ASP A 12 -12.45 1.22 0.51
C ASP A 12 -11.87 2.54 1.08
N PRO A 13 -10.91 2.45 2.03
CA PRO A 13 -10.32 3.62 2.67
C PRO A 13 -9.38 4.37 1.71
N TRP A 14 -9.14 5.66 2.00
CA TRP A 14 -8.06 6.41 1.35
C TRP A 14 -6.70 5.97 1.88
N ARG A 15 -5.71 5.93 1.00
CA ARG A 15 -4.32 5.57 1.31
C ARG A 15 -3.35 6.48 0.59
N CYS A 16 -2.17 6.63 1.17
CA CYS A 16 -1.03 7.22 0.48
C CYS A 16 -0.71 6.43 -0.80
N GLU A 17 -0.57 7.11 -1.93
CA GLU A 17 -0.22 6.47 -3.20
C GLU A 17 1.17 5.81 -3.20
N LEU A 18 2.11 6.33 -2.40
CA LEU A 18 3.51 5.91 -2.42
C LEU A 18 3.81 4.75 -1.46
N CYS A 19 3.14 4.69 -0.31
CA CYS A 19 3.42 3.66 0.70
C CYS A 19 2.19 2.89 1.19
N GLY A 20 0.99 3.26 0.72
CA GLY A 20 -0.26 2.61 1.13
C GLY A 20 -0.71 2.91 2.56
N SER A 21 -0.02 3.78 3.30
CA SER A 21 -0.39 4.18 4.66
C SER A 21 -1.76 4.86 4.69
N ARG A 22 -2.54 4.59 5.75
CA ARG A 22 -3.78 5.32 6.05
C ARG A 22 -3.54 6.63 6.80
N HIS A 23 -2.32 6.85 7.29
CA HIS A 23 -1.94 8.03 8.06
C HIS A 23 -1.50 9.16 7.14
N VAL A 24 -2.48 9.69 6.39
CA VAL A 24 -2.32 10.88 5.55
C VAL A 24 -3.22 11.98 6.12
N TYR A 25 -2.64 13.13 6.40
CA TYR A 25 -3.28 14.24 7.10
C TYR A 25 -3.38 15.45 6.19
N TYR A 26 -4.44 16.24 6.35
CA TYR A 26 -4.50 17.55 5.71
C TYR A 26 -3.99 18.64 6.66
N ARG A 27 -3.47 19.71 6.06
CA ARG A 27 -3.38 21.01 6.73
C ARG A 27 -4.75 21.67 6.71
N ALA A 28 -5.12 22.25 7.84
CA ALA A 28 -6.37 22.97 7.97
C ALA A 28 -6.12 24.22 8.81
N TRP A 29 -6.77 25.31 8.40
CA TRP A 29 -6.85 26.51 9.22
C TRP A 29 -7.89 26.29 10.31
N VAL A 30 -7.51 26.55 11.56
CA VAL A 30 -8.39 26.45 12.73
C VAL A 30 -8.64 27.83 13.29
N ASP A 31 -9.88 28.08 13.70
CA ASP A 31 -10.25 29.28 14.44
C ASP A 31 -9.66 29.18 15.86
N GLY A 32 -8.76 30.10 16.20
CA GLY A 32 -8.06 30.06 17.49
C GLY A 32 -8.91 30.36 18.72
N ASN A 33 -10.19 30.73 18.55
CA ASN A 33 -11.12 30.99 19.65
C ASN A 33 -12.10 29.83 19.88
N THR A 34 -12.35 29.00 18.85
CA THR A 34 -13.39 27.95 18.88
C THR A 34 -12.87 26.55 18.53
N ASP A 35 -11.59 26.44 18.14
CA ASP A 35 -10.95 25.21 17.64
C ASP A 35 -11.68 24.54 16.46
N GLN A 36 -12.54 25.29 15.76
CA GLN A 36 -13.25 24.80 14.59
C GLN A 36 -12.42 24.94 13.32
N VAL A 37 -12.56 23.99 12.40
CA VAL A 37 -11.91 24.02 11.08
C VAL A 37 -12.59 25.06 10.19
N CYS A 38 -11.83 26.06 9.74
CA CYS A 38 -12.35 27.14 8.89
C CYS A 38 -12.39 26.75 7.40
N SER A 39 -11.38 26.03 6.93
CA SER A 39 -11.31 25.50 5.57
C SER A 39 -10.40 24.27 5.52
N ILE A 40 -10.73 23.37 4.58
CA ILE A 40 -9.88 22.26 4.15
C ILE A 40 -9.61 22.55 2.68
N ASP A 41 -8.41 23.01 2.36
CA ASP A 41 -7.96 23.12 0.99
C ASP A 41 -7.48 21.71 0.56
N ASP A 42 -7.92 21.23 -0.62
CA ASP A 42 -7.64 19.87 -1.10
C ASP A 42 -6.41 19.79 -2.03
N ASP A 43 -5.61 20.87 -2.06
CA ASP A 43 -4.43 20.96 -2.90
C ASP A 43 -3.33 19.98 -2.43
N ARG A 44 -2.62 19.41 -3.42
CA ARG A 44 -1.55 18.39 -3.24
C ARG A 44 -0.57 18.71 -2.10
N ASP A 45 -0.21 19.98 -1.97
CA ASP A 45 0.82 20.46 -1.04
C ASP A 45 0.36 20.47 0.42
N ASP A 46 -0.91 20.14 0.69
CA ASP A 46 -1.48 20.11 2.03
C ASP A 46 -1.65 18.69 2.60
N LEU A 47 -1.39 17.65 1.81
CA LEU A 47 -1.51 16.24 2.24
C LEU A 47 -0.16 15.68 2.69
N TRP A 48 0.01 15.49 4.00
CA TRP A 48 1.21 14.92 4.60
C TRP A 48 1.03 13.44 4.94
N CYS A 49 1.96 12.57 4.54
CA CYS A 49 1.97 11.16 4.91
C CYS A 49 3.06 10.86 5.96
N ASP A 50 2.67 10.38 7.14
CA ASP A 50 3.64 9.97 8.19
C ASP A 50 4.54 8.82 7.75
N GLY A 51 4.04 7.95 6.86
CA GLY A 51 4.77 6.78 6.40
C GLY A 51 5.89 7.11 5.42
N CYS A 52 5.75 8.22 4.69
CA CYS A 52 6.72 8.74 3.73
C CYS A 52 7.54 9.90 4.31
N GLU A 53 7.06 10.53 5.38
CA GLU A 53 7.60 11.80 5.90
C GLU A 53 7.69 12.88 4.81
N ASP A 54 6.70 12.90 3.91
CA ASP A 54 6.62 13.86 2.80
C ASP A 54 5.16 14.09 2.37
N HIS A 55 4.95 15.09 1.51
CA HIS A 55 3.65 15.39 0.91
C HIS A 55 3.34 14.41 -0.24
N THR A 56 2.15 13.80 -0.20
CA THR A 56 1.76 12.73 -1.14
C THR A 56 0.29 12.82 -1.50
N TYR A 57 -0.12 12.28 -2.66
CA TYR A 57 -1.55 12.14 -2.93
C TYR A 57 -2.19 10.97 -2.18
N GLN A 58 -3.52 11.07 -2.06
CA GLN A 58 -4.36 9.96 -1.63
C GLN A 58 -4.98 9.28 -2.85
N ILE A 59 -5.06 7.96 -2.76
CA ILE A 59 -5.73 7.08 -3.72
C ILE A 59 -6.65 6.12 -2.94
N ARG A 60 -7.74 5.67 -3.56
CA ARG A 60 -8.60 4.64 -2.96
C ARG A 60 -7.82 3.34 -2.84
N GLU A 61 -8.02 2.58 -1.76
CA GLU A 61 -7.38 1.28 -1.59
C GLU A 61 -7.68 0.35 -2.77
N SER A 62 -8.93 0.30 -3.23
CA SER A 62 -9.34 -0.53 -4.37
C SER A 62 -8.58 -0.17 -5.65
N GLU A 63 -8.30 1.11 -5.87
CA GLU A 63 -7.56 1.64 -7.00
C GLU A 63 -6.06 1.37 -6.84
N LEU A 64 -5.48 1.61 -5.67
CA LEU A 64 -4.09 1.27 -5.34
C LEU A 64 -3.80 -0.22 -5.56
N MET A 65 -4.73 -1.09 -5.12
CA MET A 65 -4.63 -2.52 -5.33
C MET A 65 -4.65 -2.89 -6.81
N LYS A 66 -5.55 -2.29 -7.58
CA LYS A 66 -5.75 -2.59 -9.00
C LYS A 66 -4.62 -2.08 -9.88
N GLU A 67 -4.15 -0.86 -9.62
CA GLU A 67 -3.25 -0.14 -10.53
C GLU A 67 -1.78 -0.27 -10.17
N THR A 68 -1.46 -0.52 -8.90
CA THR A 68 -0.08 -0.58 -8.43
C THR A 68 0.27 -1.95 -7.86
N ILE A 69 -0.43 -2.39 -6.81
CA ILE A 69 0.05 -3.51 -5.99
C ILE A 69 -0.12 -4.87 -6.67
N ASN A 70 -1.27 -5.15 -7.29
CA ASN A 70 -1.45 -6.40 -8.03
C ASN A 70 -0.56 -6.47 -9.29
N PRO A 71 -0.47 -5.40 -10.12
CA PRO A 71 0.47 -5.38 -11.25
C PRO A 71 1.93 -5.55 -10.83
N TRP A 72 2.36 -4.92 -9.74
CA TRP A 72 3.70 -5.10 -9.18
C TRP A 72 3.96 -6.56 -8.81
N TRP A 73 3.04 -7.19 -8.07
CA TRP A 73 3.19 -8.60 -7.71
C TRP A 73 3.29 -9.50 -8.94
N ASP A 74 2.43 -9.29 -9.95
CA ASP A 74 2.35 -10.15 -11.12
C ASP A 74 3.52 -9.97 -12.09
N ASN A 75 4.03 -8.75 -12.24
CA ASN A 75 4.96 -8.41 -13.33
C ASN A 75 6.35 -7.98 -12.86
N GLU A 76 6.49 -7.44 -11.65
CA GLU A 76 7.73 -6.79 -11.20
C GLU A 76 8.50 -7.62 -10.16
N THR A 77 7.85 -8.58 -9.49
CA THR A 77 8.54 -9.47 -8.54
C THR A 77 9.36 -10.54 -9.25
N THR A 78 10.65 -10.66 -8.89
CA THR A 78 11.50 -11.75 -9.37
C THR A 78 11.25 -13.06 -8.60
N ILE A 79 11.86 -14.16 -9.05
CA ILE A 79 11.84 -15.42 -8.30
C ILE A 79 12.44 -15.23 -6.91
N GLU A 80 13.59 -14.56 -6.80
CA GLU A 80 14.26 -14.32 -5.52
C GLU A 80 13.40 -13.48 -4.56
N ASP A 81 12.70 -12.47 -5.08
CA ASP A 81 11.76 -11.67 -4.29
C ASP A 81 10.62 -12.53 -3.74
N ARG A 82 10.05 -13.39 -4.59
CA ARG A 82 9.00 -14.32 -4.19
C ARG A 82 9.50 -15.33 -3.16
N GLU A 83 10.73 -15.83 -3.28
CA GLU A 83 11.32 -16.71 -2.26
C GLU A 83 11.48 -16.00 -0.92
N LYS A 84 12.02 -14.76 -0.92
CA LYS A 84 12.18 -13.95 0.30
C LYS A 84 10.85 -13.62 0.97
N MET A 85 9.85 -13.21 0.19
CA MET A 85 8.54 -12.79 0.73
C MET A 85 7.72 -13.97 1.23
N THR A 86 7.71 -15.09 0.50
CA THR A 86 6.86 -16.25 0.83
C THR A 86 7.54 -17.26 1.76
N GLY A 87 8.88 -17.26 1.81
CA GLY A 87 9.68 -18.28 2.48
C GLY A 87 9.73 -19.63 1.74
N LEU A 88 9.13 -19.71 0.55
CA LEU A 88 9.22 -20.88 -0.33
C LEU A 88 10.53 -20.84 -1.12
N ALA A 89 11.13 -21.98 -1.43
CA ALA A 89 12.25 -22.05 -2.35
C ALA A 89 11.84 -22.75 -3.64
N GLN A 90 12.09 -22.15 -4.80
CA GLN A 90 11.78 -22.70 -6.12
C GLN A 90 12.38 -24.10 -6.29
N LYS A 91 13.59 -24.31 -5.77
CA LYS A 91 14.31 -25.60 -5.81
C LYS A 91 13.58 -26.76 -5.11
N ASP A 92 12.63 -26.46 -4.22
CA ASP A 92 11.84 -27.48 -3.51
C ASP A 92 10.63 -27.95 -4.35
N PHE A 93 10.43 -27.38 -5.54
CA PHE A 93 9.34 -27.70 -6.46
C PHE A 93 9.85 -28.42 -7.72
N ASP A 94 8.96 -29.20 -8.35
CA ASP A 94 9.26 -29.86 -9.63
C ASP A 94 9.48 -28.79 -10.73
N PRO A 95 10.62 -28.82 -11.46
CA PRO A 95 10.90 -27.87 -12.54
C PRO A 95 9.99 -28.04 -13.77
N LYS A 96 9.18 -29.10 -13.84
CA LYS A 96 8.22 -29.30 -14.93
C LYS A 96 7.28 -28.11 -15.09
N GLU A 97 6.89 -27.89 -16.35
CA GLU A 97 6.03 -26.78 -16.75
C GLU A 97 6.59 -25.41 -16.29
N ASP A 98 7.91 -25.26 -16.37
CA ASP A 98 8.61 -24.02 -16.01
C ASP A 98 8.31 -23.61 -14.55
N TYR A 99 8.50 -24.54 -13.59
CA TYR A 99 8.22 -24.28 -12.17
C TYR A 99 6.79 -23.77 -11.88
N ARG A 100 5.79 -24.21 -12.66
CA ARG A 100 4.40 -23.82 -12.46
C ARG A 100 3.91 -24.04 -11.03
N ALA A 101 4.28 -25.16 -10.42
CA ALA A 101 3.90 -25.49 -9.05
C ALA A 101 4.37 -24.44 -8.02
N PHE A 102 5.57 -23.90 -8.21
CA PHE A 102 6.11 -22.81 -7.39
C PHE A 102 5.30 -21.52 -7.60
N ARG A 103 5.05 -21.12 -8.85
CA ARG A 103 4.24 -19.92 -9.15
C ARG A 103 2.84 -20.00 -8.57
N GLU A 104 2.19 -21.17 -8.68
CA GLU A 104 0.88 -21.40 -8.10
C GLU A 104 0.90 -21.38 -6.57
N ALA A 105 1.95 -21.91 -5.93
CA ALA A 105 2.11 -21.82 -4.48
C ALA A 105 2.28 -20.36 -4.01
N CYS A 106 3.14 -19.58 -4.67
CA CYS A 106 3.29 -18.15 -4.41
C CYS A 106 1.97 -17.39 -4.64
N GLY A 107 1.25 -17.70 -5.73
CA GLY A 107 -0.05 -17.11 -6.03
C GLY A 107 -1.11 -17.43 -4.97
N ARG A 108 -1.15 -18.67 -4.45
CA ARG A 108 -2.02 -19.03 -3.33
C ARG A 108 -1.68 -18.27 -2.06
N TRP A 109 -0.38 -18.13 -1.75
CA TRP A 109 0.07 -17.34 -0.61
C TRP A 109 -0.36 -15.87 -0.74
N TRP A 110 -0.19 -15.26 -1.91
CA TRP A 110 -0.61 -13.89 -2.17
C TRP A 110 -2.12 -13.72 -2.06
N ASN A 111 -2.89 -14.61 -2.68
CA ASN A 111 -4.35 -14.52 -2.69
C ASN A 111 -5.00 -14.86 -1.33
N ALA A 112 -4.28 -15.53 -0.43
CA ALA A 112 -4.74 -15.76 0.93
C ALA A 112 -4.62 -14.51 1.83
N LYS A 113 -3.86 -13.49 1.42
CA LYS A 113 -3.66 -12.25 2.18
C LYS A 113 -4.79 -11.25 2.01
N THR A 114 -5.05 -10.51 3.07
CA THR A 114 -5.86 -9.29 3.04
C THR A 114 -5.15 -8.16 2.29
N ASN A 115 -5.89 -7.13 1.86
CA ASN A 115 -5.29 -5.96 1.22
C ASN A 115 -4.26 -5.26 2.12
N GLU A 116 -4.50 -5.17 3.42
CA GLU A 116 -3.54 -4.58 4.37
C GLU A 116 -2.20 -5.35 4.36
N GLU A 117 -2.26 -6.67 4.42
CA GLU A 117 -1.05 -7.51 4.39
C GLU A 117 -0.34 -7.43 3.04
N LYS A 118 -1.07 -7.32 1.93
CA LYS A 118 -0.49 -7.14 0.60
C LYS A 118 0.22 -5.80 0.48
N ILE A 119 -0.40 -4.73 0.98
CA ILE A 119 0.19 -3.39 1.03
C ILE A 119 1.46 -3.38 1.86
N GLU A 120 1.48 -4.03 3.02
CA GLU A 120 2.67 -4.09 3.87
C GLU A 120 3.81 -4.88 3.19
N VAL A 121 3.49 -6.00 2.54
CA VAL A 121 4.49 -6.75 1.75
C VAL A 121 5.08 -5.89 0.64
N TRP A 122 4.23 -5.20 -0.13
CA TRP A 122 4.67 -4.26 -1.17
C TRP A 122 5.56 -3.16 -0.59
N ARG A 123 5.12 -2.52 0.50
CA ARG A 123 5.84 -1.44 1.16
C ARG A 123 7.23 -1.89 1.64
N LEU A 124 7.34 -3.04 2.29
CA LEU A 124 8.64 -3.54 2.78
C LEU A 124 9.59 -3.89 1.63
N ALA A 125 9.05 -4.37 0.51
CA ALA A 125 9.82 -4.71 -0.66
C ALA A 125 10.39 -3.47 -1.37
N THR A 126 9.55 -2.46 -1.62
CA THR A 126 9.94 -1.27 -2.39
C THR A 126 10.72 -0.25 -1.56
N ARG A 127 10.53 -0.22 -0.24
CA ARG A 127 11.27 0.70 0.66
C ARG A 127 12.73 0.29 0.89
N SER A 128 13.09 -0.97 0.58
CA SER A 128 14.47 -1.45 0.66
C SER A 128 15.33 -0.99 -0.53
N GLU A 129 14.73 -0.34 -1.53
CA GLU A 129 15.40 0.14 -2.75
C GLU A 129 15.77 1.64 -2.72
N SER A 130 15.57 2.31 -1.58
CA SER A 130 15.85 3.76 -1.38
C SER A 130 17.20 4.04 -0.73
#